data_AF-A0A8T5QC12-F1
#
_entry.id   AF-A0A8T5QC12-F1
#
_cell.length_a   1.000
_cell.length_b   1.000
_cell.length_c   1.000
_cell.angle_alpha   90.00
_cell.angle_beta   90.00
_cell.angle_gamma   90.00
#
_symmetry.space_group_name_H-M   'P 1'
#
loop_
_entity.id
_entity.type
_entity.pdbx_description
1 polymer ?
#
loop_
_entity_poly.entity_id
_entity_poly.type
_entity_poly.pdbx_seq_one_letter_code
_entity_poly.pdbx_strand_id
1 'polypeptide(L)'
;SIPFMFIGGLIKIANFINAELVGKITGVSWCVYFPGYNSCRHPQQLYSAARFFALFGWLLFLARKDHKEGFIFWNMIAGYGLLRLLLDFFREDATFLGLSTGQYLSLVMFILGAVVLIKYYQRDLKNIFSRKA
;
A
#
# COMPACT_ATOMS: atom_id res chain seq x y z
N SER A 1 -9.01 -8.72 -7.49
CA SER A 1 -8.15 -8.01 -6.52
C SER A 1 -6.67 -8.19 -6.82
N ILE A 2 -6.17 -9.43 -6.94
CA ILE A 2 -4.73 -9.72 -7.10
C ILE A 2 -4.12 -9.13 -8.39
N PRO A 3 -4.67 -9.34 -9.61
CA PRO A 3 -4.09 -8.76 -10.83
C PRO A 3 -4.05 -7.22 -10.81
N PHE A 4 -5.05 -6.60 -10.18
CA PHE A 4 -5.12 -5.15 -10.04
C PHE A 4 -3.94 -4.59 -9.24
N MET A 5 -3.50 -5.29 -8.19
CA MET A 5 -2.33 -4.85 -7.40
C MET A 5 -1.04 -4.94 -8.21
N PHE A 6 -0.88 -6.00 -9.00
CA PHE A 6 0.28 -6.15 -9.87
C PHE A 6 0.34 -5.05 -10.93
N ILE A 7 -0.76 -4.82 -11.64
CA ILE A 7 -0.88 -3.76 -12.65
C ILE A 7 -0.65 -2.39 -12.03
N GLY A 8 -1.21 -2.13 -10.84
CA GLY A 8 -0.99 -0.89 -10.09
C GLY A 8 0.50 -0.65 -9.80
N GLY A 9 1.26 -1.69 -9.47
CA GLY A 9 2.71 -1.59 -9.29
C GLY A 9 3.45 -1.21 -10.56
N LEU A 10 3.11 -1.84 -11.69
CA LEU A 10 3.69 -1.53 -13.00
C LEU A 10 3.41 -0.10 -13.45
N ILE A 11 2.18 0.38 -13.25
CA ILE A 11 1.81 1.78 -13.53
C ILE A 11 2.72 2.74 -12.74
N LYS A 12 3.00 2.43 -11.47
CA LYS A 12 3.89 3.29 -10.66
C LYS A 12 5.34 3.24 -11.12
N ILE A 13 5.82 2.13 -11.67
CA ILE A 13 7.13 2.09 -12.33
C ILE A 13 7.12 2.96 -13.59
N ALA A 14 6.07 2.89 -14.41
CA ALA A 14 5.95 3.73 -15.60
C ALA A 14 5.97 5.23 -15.24
N ASN A 15 5.24 5.63 -14.19
CA ASN A 15 5.26 7.00 -13.69
C ASN A 15 6.67 7.44 -13.24
N PHE A 16 7.46 6.54 -12.66
CA PHE A 16 8.84 6.83 -12.29
C PHE A 16 9.72 7.09 -13.52
N ILE A 17 9.60 6.24 -14.54
CA ILE A 17 10.34 6.36 -15.81
C ILE A 17 9.98 7.67 -16.53
N ASN A 18 8.70 8.05 -16.51
CA ASN A 18 8.19 9.28 -17.14
C ASN A 18 8.39 10.54 -16.28
N ALA A 19 8.99 10.43 -15.08
CA ALA A 19 9.14 11.54 -14.14
C ALA A 19 7.81 12.23 -13.74
N GLU A 20 6.73 11.46 -13.65
CA GLU A 20 5.39 11.95 -13.30
C GLU A 20 5.06 11.75 -11.82
N LEU A 21 4.34 12.70 -11.20
CA LEU A 21 3.89 12.63 -9.80
C LEU A 21 5.05 12.46 -8.79
N VAL A 22 6.11 13.25 -8.98
CA VAL A 22 7.29 13.24 -8.11
C VAL A 22 6.95 13.64 -6.68
N GLY A 23 7.71 13.11 -5.71
CA GLY A 23 7.50 13.38 -4.30
C GLY A 23 8.04 14.75 -3.85
N LYS A 24 7.98 14.96 -2.54
CA LYS A 24 8.51 16.16 -1.87
C LYS A 24 10.00 16.36 -2.11
N ILE A 25 10.43 17.61 -2.03
CA ILE A 25 11.85 17.96 -1.93
C ILE A 25 12.43 17.36 -0.64
N THR A 26 13.61 16.77 -0.73
CA THR A 26 14.23 16.06 0.39
C THR A 26 15.75 16.06 0.28
N GLY A 27 16.42 15.91 1.42
CA GLY A 27 17.89 15.80 1.52
C GLY A 27 18.39 14.39 1.83
N VAL A 28 17.53 13.37 1.77
CA VAL A 28 17.95 11.98 2.03
C VAL A 28 18.88 11.45 0.93
N SER A 29 19.79 10.54 1.27
CA SER A 29 20.82 10.04 0.35
C SER A 29 20.29 9.25 -0.86
N TRP A 30 19.05 8.74 -0.80
CA TRP A 30 18.38 8.02 -1.89
C TRP A 30 17.37 8.87 -2.68
N CYS A 31 17.45 10.19 -2.56
CA CYS A 31 16.64 11.09 -3.35
C CYS A 31 17.03 11.02 -4.84
N VAL A 32 16.10 11.39 -5.73
CA VAL A 32 16.30 11.31 -7.19
C VAL A 32 16.12 12.70 -7.80
N TYR A 33 17.00 13.03 -8.74
CA TYR A 33 16.87 14.20 -9.62
C TYR A 33 16.06 13.81 -10.85
N PHE A 34 14.85 14.34 -10.95
CA PHE A 34 13.97 14.11 -12.08
C PHE A 34 14.18 15.17 -13.16
N PRO A 35 14.10 14.82 -14.46
CA PRO A 35 14.14 15.79 -15.55
C PRO A 35 13.11 16.92 -15.35
N GLY A 36 13.53 18.18 -15.50
CA GLY A 36 12.68 19.35 -15.31
C GLY A 36 12.54 19.83 -13.87
N TYR A 37 13.21 19.21 -12.90
CA TYR A 37 13.22 19.63 -11.50
C TYR A 37 14.63 19.99 -11.03
N ASN A 38 14.76 21.15 -10.37
CA ASN A 38 16.06 21.67 -9.89
C ASN A 38 16.48 21.15 -8.50
N SER A 39 15.69 20.25 -7.91
CA SER A 39 15.81 19.84 -6.52
C SER A 39 15.68 18.32 -6.40
N CYS A 40 16.47 17.72 -5.50
CA CYS A 40 16.35 16.30 -5.22
C CYS A 40 15.02 15.99 -4.52
N ARG A 41 14.32 14.94 -4.96
CA ARG A 41 12.97 14.60 -4.49
C ARG A 41 12.87 13.14 -4.08
N HIS A 42 11.90 12.84 -3.22
CA HIS A 42 11.59 11.45 -2.89
C HIS A 42 11.03 10.73 -4.13
N PRO A 43 11.53 9.52 -4.46
CA PRO A 43 10.97 8.69 -5.52
C PRO A 43 9.67 8.01 -5.06
N GLN A 44 8.65 8.81 -4.76
CA GLN A 44 7.36 8.38 -4.22
C GLN A 44 6.64 7.34 -5.09
N GLN A 45 6.91 7.36 -6.40
CA GLN A 45 6.42 6.39 -7.35
C GLN A 45 6.97 4.99 -7.04
N LEU A 46 8.27 4.87 -6.72
CA LEU A 46 8.88 3.61 -6.31
C LEU A 46 8.34 3.12 -4.97
N TYR A 47 8.10 4.03 -4.01
CA TYR A 47 7.45 3.65 -2.75
C TYR A 47 6.04 3.12 -2.99
N SER A 48 5.29 3.79 -3.88
CA SER A 48 3.95 3.37 -4.27
C SER A 48 3.96 2.01 -4.97
N ALA A 49 4.93 1.77 -5.86
CA ALA A 49 5.13 0.50 -6.55
C ALA A 49 5.45 -0.62 -5.55
N ALA A 50 6.38 -0.37 -4.62
CA ALA A 50 6.74 -1.31 -3.56
C ALA A 50 5.53 -1.72 -2.71
N ARG A 51 4.66 -0.76 -2.35
CA ARG A 51 3.39 -1.08 -1.66
C ARG A 51 2.50 -2.01 -2.50
N PHE A 52 2.33 -1.72 -3.78
CA PHE A 52 1.48 -2.53 -4.66
C PHE A 52 2.01 -3.95 -4.78
N PHE A 53 3.33 -4.12 -4.97
CA PHE A 53 3.94 -5.44 -5.05
C PHE A 53 3.96 -6.18 -3.71
N ALA A 54 4.17 -5.49 -2.58
CA ALA A 54 4.08 -6.08 -1.26
C ALA A 54 2.66 -6.62 -1.00
N LEU A 55 1.63 -5.83 -1.31
CA LEU A 55 0.25 -6.26 -1.17
C LEU A 55 -0.10 -7.39 -2.15
N PHE A 56 0.38 -7.32 -3.39
CA PHE A 56 0.24 -8.40 -4.36
C PHE A 56 0.84 -9.71 -3.86
N GLY A 57 2.08 -9.69 -3.36
CA GLY A 57 2.76 -10.85 -2.81
C GLY A 57 2.03 -11.43 -1.60
N TRP A 58 1.52 -10.57 -0.71
CA TRP A 58 0.69 -10.98 0.42
C TRP A 58 -0.59 -11.69 -0.03
N LEU A 59 -1.34 -11.07 -0.94
CA LEU A 59 -2.60 -11.65 -1.42
C LEU A 59 -2.38 -12.93 -2.23
N LEU A 60 -1.29 -13.01 -3.01
CA LEU A 60 -0.89 -14.25 -3.68
C LEU A 60 -0.57 -15.36 -2.69
N PHE A 61 0.14 -15.04 -1.61
CA PHE A 61 0.45 -16.01 -0.56
C PHE A 61 -0.83 -16.56 0.09
N LEU A 62 -1.81 -15.68 0.37
CA LEU A 62 -3.11 -16.10 0.90
C LEU A 62 -3.91 -16.92 -0.10
N ALA A 63 -3.87 -16.57 -1.40
CA ALA A 63 -4.59 -17.28 -2.45
C ALA A 63 -4.10 -18.72 -2.70
N ARG A 64 -2.98 -19.15 -2.07
CA ARG A 64 -2.51 -20.55 -2.13
C ARG A 64 -3.36 -21.51 -1.30
N LYS A 65 -4.27 -21.01 -0.47
CA LYS A 65 -5.17 -21.80 0.35
C LYS A 65 -6.60 -21.42 0.06
N ASP A 66 -7.50 -22.38 0.24
CA ASP A 66 -8.92 -22.09 0.24
C ASP A 66 -9.30 -21.35 1.53
N HIS A 67 -9.91 -20.20 1.32
CA HIS A 67 -10.38 -19.32 2.37
C HIS A 67 -11.87 -19.07 2.18
N LYS A 68 -12.56 -18.73 3.27
CA LYS A 68 -13.95 -18.30 3.18
C LYS A 68 -14.08 -17.11 2.21
N GLU A 69 -15.14 -17.11 1.41
CA GLU A 69 -15.43 -16.02 0.47
C GLU A 69 -15.33 -14.63 1.13
N GLY A 70 -14.74 -13.68 0.41
CA GLY A 70 -14.49 -12.33 0.90
C GLY A 70 -13.22 -12.16 1.74
N PHE A 71 -12.58 -13.23 2.22
CA PHE A 71 -11.37 -13.13 3.05
C PHE A 71 -10.22 -12.37 2.36
N ILE A 72 -9.92 -12.73 1.11
CA ILE A 72 -8.86 -12.09 0.31
C ILE A 72 -9.19 -10.62 0.05
N PHE A 73 -10.47 -10.30 -0.16
CA PHE A 73 -10.93 -8.92 -0.38
C PHE A 73 -10.75 -8.04 0.87
N TRP A 74 -11.13 -8.55 2.05
CA TRP A 74 -10.94 -7.79 3.29
C TRP A 74 -9.46 -7.62 3.67
N ASN A 75 -8.62 -8.63 3.37
CA ASN A 75 -7.16 -8.49 3.47
C ASN A 75 -6.61 -7.42 2.52
N MET A 76 -7.16 -7.31 1.30
CA MET A 76 -6.79 -6.27 0.36
C MET A 76 -7.13 -4.88 0.90
N ILE A 77 -8.34 -4.68 1.42
CA ILE A 77 -8.77 -3.39 2.01
C ILE A 77 -7.88 -3.02 3.19
N ALA A 78 -7.71 -3.94 4.15
CA ALA A 78 -6.90 -3.70 5.33
C ALA A 78 -5.43 -3.41 4.95
N GLY A 79 -4.82 -4.27 4.14
CA GLY A 79 -3.43 -4.12 3.72
C GLY A 79 -3.19 -2.84 2.91
N TYR A 80 -4.12 -2.47 2.03
CA TYR A 80 -4.02 -1.22 1.27
C TYR A 80 -4.10 0.01 2.18
N GLY A 81 -5.06 0.04 3.12
CA GLY A 81 -5.19 1.12 4.09
C GLY A 81 -3.94 1.27 4.95
N LEU A 82 -3.41 0.16 5.47
CA LEU A 82 -2.20 0.16 6.29
C LEU A 82 -0.98 0.69 5.53
N LEU A 83 -0.67 0.13 4.36
CA LEU A 83 0.50 0.54 3.60
C LEU A 83 0.37 1.98 3.09
N ARG A 84 -0.85 2.43 2.81
CA ARG A 84 -1.10 3.82 2.43
C ARG A 84 -0.87 4.78 3.59
N LEU A 85 -1.32 4.46 4.80
CA LEU A 85 -1.02 5.26 5.98
C LEU A 85 0.49 5.44 6.17
N LEU A 86 1.27 4.35 6.04
CA LEU A 86 2.72 4.37 6.26
C LEU A 86 3.48 5.19 5.21
N LEU A 87 3.05 5.16 3.95
CA LEU A 87 3.78 5.80 2.85
C LEU A 87 3.28 7.21 2.50
N ASP A 88 2.04 7.55 2.84
CA ASP A 88 1.48 8.87 2.51
C ASP A 88 2.16 9.99 3.32
N PHE A 89 2.92 9.69 4.38
CA PHE A 89 3.76 10.69 5.08
C PHE A 89 4.84 11.31 4.19
N PHE A 90 5.29 10.59 3.15
CA PHE A 90 6.27 11.08 2.20
C PHE A 90 5.65 11.95 1.08
N ARG A 91 4.33 12.12 1.06
CA ARG A 91 3.59 12.89 0.05
C ARG A 91 3.39 14.36 0.42
N GLU A 92 3.42 15.21 -0.59
CA GLU A 92 3.12 16.66 -0.55
C GLU A 92 1.61 16.91 -0.60
N ASP A 93 0.89 16.38 0.39
CA ASP A 93 -0.55 16.57 0.51
C ASP A 93 -0.87 17.59 1.63
N ALA A 94 -1.90 18.42 1.40
CA ALA A 94 -2.44 19.30 2.44
C ALA A 94 -2.93 18.47 3.63
N THR A 95 -2.60 18.92 4.84
CA THR A 95 -2.95 18.21 6.07
C THR A 95 -4.01 18.98 6.85
N PHE A 96 -4.95 18.25 7.44
CA PHE A 96 -5.92 18.75 8.40
C PHE A 96 -5.69 17.98 9.70
N LEU A 97 -5.44 18.69 10.80
CA LEU A 97 -5.09 18.08 12.11
C LEU A 97 -3.91 17.08 12.05
N GLY A 98 -2.91 17.37 11.20
CA GLY A 98 -1.70 16.56 11.08
C GLY A 98 -1.81 15.32 10.19
N LEU A 99 -2.97 15.05 9.59
CA LEU A 99 -3.17 13.97 8.62
C LEU A 99 -3.71 14.50 7.29
N SER A 100 -3.33 13.88 6.18
CA SER A 100 -3.93 14.17 4.87
C SER A 100 -5.32 13.54 4.76
N THR A 101 -6.17 14.08 3.89
CA THR A 101 -7.48 13.48 3.57
C THR A 101 -7.33 12.02 3.13
N GLY A 102 -6.25 11.70 2.40
CA GLY A 102 -5.91 10.34 2.02
C GLY A 102 -5.60 9.43 3.20
N GLN A 103 -4.93 9.95 4.23
CA GLN A 103 -4.63 9.21 5.46
C GLN A 103 -5.89 8.93 6.28
N TYR A 104 -6.82 9.89 6.41
CA TYR A 104 -8.11 9.63 7.08
C TYR A 104 -8.89 8.51 6.42
N LEU A 105 -9.02 8.53 5.09
CA LEU A 105 -9.69 7.46 4.36
C LEU A 105 -8.99 6.12 4.56
N SER A 106 -7.66 6.13 4.55
CA SER A 106 -6.84 4.93 4.75
C SER A 106 -7.02 4.34 6.14
N LEU A 107 -7.17 5.18 7.17
CA LEU A 107 -7.47 4.77 8.53
C LEU A 107 -8.83 4.08 8.62
N VAL A 108 -9.86 4.66 8.02
CA VAL A 108 -11.21 4.06 7.96
C VAL A 108 -11.16 2.71 7.25
N MET A 109 -10.51 2.63 6.09
CA MET A 109 -10.34 1.36 5.35
C MET A 109 -9.62 0.31 6.18
N PHE A 110 -8.51 0.67 6.84
CA PHE A 110 -7.74 -0.26 7.65
C PHE A 110 -8.55 -0.79 8.84
N ILE A 111 -9.21 0.09 9.59
CA ILE A 111 -10.01 -0.28 10.76
C ILE A 111 -11.18 -1.18 10.34
N LEU A 112 -11.93 -0.80 9.30
CA LEU A 112 -13.05 -1.61 8.81
C LEU A 112 -12.58 -2.99 8.36
N GLY A 113 -11.51 -3.06 7.58
CA GLY A 113 -10.94 -4.33 7.14
C GLY A 113 -10.47 -5.21 8.30
N ALA A 114 -9.77 -4.63 9.27
CA ALA A 114 -9.29 -5.34 10.46
C ALA A 114 -10.45 -5.88 11.31
N VAL A 115 -11.47 -5.07 11.58
CA VAL A 115 -12.65 -5.46 12.37
C VAL A 115 -13.38 -6.63 11.69
N VAL A 116 -13.60 -6.56 10.37
CA VAL A 116 -14.28 -7.63 9.65
C VAL A 116 -13.46 -8.93 9.66
N LEU A 117 -12.15 -8.85 9.42
CA LEU A 117 -11.25 -10.01 9.47
C LEU A 117 -11.27 -10.67 10.86
N ILE A 118 -11.13 -9.87 11.92
CA ILE A 118 -11.12 -10.35 13.31
C ILE A 118 -12.47 -10.91 13.74
N LYS A 119 -13.60 -10.40 13.24
CA LYS A 119 -14.93 -10.88 13.67
C LYS A 119 -15.42 -12.09 12.88
N TYR A 120 -15.22 -12.11 11.57
CA TYR A 120 -15.84 -13.09 10.67
C TYR A 120 -14.89 -14.15 10.12
N TYR A 121 -13.58 -13.92 10.22
CA TYR A 121 -12.54 -14.76 9.59
C TYR A 121 -11.46 -15.23 10.57
N GLN A 122 -11.80 -15.37 11.86
CA GLN A 122 -10.86 -15.83 12.89
C GLN A 122 -10.23 -17.19 12.59
N ARG A 123 -11.01 -18.10 11.97
CA ARG A 123 -10.52 -19.44 11.59
C ARG A 123 -9.47 -19.35 10.49
N ASP A 124 -9.74 -18.58 9.44
CA ASP A 124 -8.78 -18.32 8.36
C ASP A 124 -7.51 -17.63 8.86
N LEU A 125 -7.66 -16.63 9.75
CA LEU A 125 -6.52 -15.97 10.40
C LEU A 125 -5.68 -16.97 11.20
N LYS A 126 -6.32 -17.80 12.03
CA LYS A 126 -5.61 -18.85 12.79
C LYS A 126 -4.91 -19.83 11.85
N ASN A 127 -5.53 -20.23 10.74
CA ASN A 127 -4.93 -21.15 9.77
C ASN A 127 -3.70 -20.58 9.04
N ILE A 128 -3.55 -19.26 8.99
CA ILE A 128 -2.34 -18.60 8.48
C ILE A 128 -1.21 -18.72 9.49
N PHE A 129 -1.47 -18.36 10.76
CA PHE A 129 -0.46 -18.31 11.83
C PHE A 129 -0.20 -19.65 12.52
N SER A 130 -1.11 -20.62 12.38
CA SER A 130 -1.03 -21.97 12.96
C SER A 130 -0.21 -22.94 12.11
N ARG A 131 0.61 -22.45 11.17
CA ARG A 131 1.75 -23.24 10.69
C ARG A 131 2.69 -23.45 11.87
N LYS A 132 2.42 -24.49 12.66
CA LYS A 132 3.48 -25.22 13.35
C LYS A 132 4.51 -25.60 12.30
N ALA A 133 5.76 -25.36 12.69
CA ALA A 133 6.96 -26.08 12.30
C ALA A 133 6.69 -27.51 11.80
#